data_AF-A0A6N2NFD1-F1
#
_entry.id   AF-A0A6N2NFD1-F1
#
_cell.length_a   1.000
_cell.length_b   1.000
_cell.length_c   1.000
_cell.angle_alpha   90.00
_cell.angle_beta   90.00
_cell.angle_gamma   90.00
#
_symmetry.space_group_name_H-M   'P 1'
#
loop_
_entity.id
_entity.type
_entity.pdbx_description
1 polymer ?
#
loop_
_entity_poly.entity_id
_entity_poly.type
_entity_poly.pdbx_seq_one_letter_code
_entity_poly.pdbx_strand_id
1 'polypeptide(L)'
;MLAAMFRGRLTVSEDPDKGYVFIDRDGKHFRHILNCLRDGVVPTLTDAGYSELTREAEYYQLLGLVEGINSVLNKRKEGNELDAELTRAEIIKCIQYNKDLSYVDFSYASLQNVLFSHANLHCAKFQDVDAEGSIFHNANLRECEFTGANLRGASLVGAEPSECKPTSFYGANLRSAHLQTADLTNANFEGANLEGANLKGAKLNNANLKGANLQRAYLRHVNLQNTMQSLTVPICLEQFDRTLKRLNVQKVEWEHCYEAMRREFVDLFSGENSINEDCRYN
;
A
#
# COMPACT_ATOMS: atom_id res chain seq x y z
N MET A 1 -7.44 12.61 33.91
CA MET A 1 -7.42 13.68 32.88
C MET A 1 -8.74 13.73 32.12
N LEU A 2 -9.18 12.64 31.46
CA LEU A 2 -10.48 12.57 30.77
C LEU A 2 -11.69 12.86 31.67
N ALA A 3 -11.77 12.28 32.86
CA ALA A 3 -12.86 12.54 33.81
C ALA A 3 -12.97 14.02 34.25
N ALA A 4 -11.86 14.77 34.21
CA ALA A 4 -11.86 16.21 34.49
C ALA A 4 -12.35 17.04 33.28
N MET A 5 -12.05 16.59 32.06
CA MET A 5 -12.52 17.23 30.82
C MET A 5 -14.04 17.11 30.64
N PHE A 6 -14.63 16.01 31.11
CA PHE A 6 -16.07 15.74 30.99
C PHE A 6 -16.87 15.98 32.28
N ARG A 7 -16.19 16.42 33.36
CA ARG A 7 -16.82 16.71 34.66
C ARG A 7 -17.88 17.80 34.50
N GLY A 8 -19.12 17.51 34.91
CA GLY A 8 -20.25 18.43 34.81
C GLY A 8 -21.00 18.41 33.46
N ARG A 9 -20.53 17.64 32.47
CA ARG A 9 -21.21 17.48 31.15
C ARG A 9 -21.73 16.07 30.90
N LEU A 10 -21.05 15.06 31.45
CA LEU A 10 -21.45 13.65 31.38
C LEU A 10 -21.44 13.02 32.78
N THR A 11 -22.34 12.08 33.01
CA THR A 11 -22.39 11.32 34.26
C THR A 11 -21.27 10.30 34.27
N VAL A 12 -20.16 10.65 34.92
CA VAL A 12 -19.03 9.74 35.11
C VAL A 12 -19.32 8.90 36.36
N SER A 13 -19.36 7.57 36.22
CA SER A 13 -19.58 6.67 37.35
C SER A 13 -18.24 6.35 38.01
N GLU A 14 -18.20 6.37 39.34
CA GLU A 14 -17.01 6.02 40.11
C GLU A 14 -17.09 4.56 40.52
N ASP A 15 -16.16 3.76 39.99
CA ASP A 15 -15.95 2.37 40.37
C ASP A 15 -14.93 2.33 41.53
N PRO A 16 -15.24 1.65 42.66
CA PRO A 16 -14.38 1.64 43.84
C PRO A 16 -12.96 1.11 43.62
N ASP A 17 -12.78 0.20 42.65
CA ASP A 17 -11.51 -0.47 42.39
C ASP A 17 -10.77 0.13 41.18
N LYS A 18 -11.50 0.74 40.24
CA LYS A 18 -10.97 1.25 38.96
C LYS A 18 -10.97 2.78 38.85
N GLY A 19 -11.57 3.48 39.80
CA GLY A 19 -11.76 4.93 39.77
C GLY A 19 -12.87 5.34 38.79
N TYR A 20 -12.73 6.49 38.13
CA TYR A 20 -13.74 7.03 37.22
C TYR A 20 -13.86 6.20 35.92
N VAL A 21 -15.04 5.61 35.69
CA VAL A 21 -15.35 4.82 34.49
C VAL A 21 -16.14 5.68 33.50
N PHE A 22 -15.61 5.75 32.28
CA PHE A 22 -16.23 6.43 31.14
C PHE A 22 -16.90 5.37 30.26
N ILE A 23 -18.22 5.47 30.07
CA ILE A 23 -18.96 4.49 29.26
C ILE A 23 -18.88 4.94 27.80
N ASP A 24 -17.95 4.33 27.07
CA ASP A 24 -17.90 4.35 25.62
C ASP A 24 -19.04 3.47 25.07
N ARG A 25 -19.86 4.02 24.18
CA ARG A 25 -21.09 3.37 23.70
C ARG A 25 -20.82 2.33 22.61
N ASP A 26 -19.74 2.50 21.83
CA ASP A 26 -19.40 1.59 20.72
C ASP A 26 -17.89 1.38 20.46
N GLY A 27 -16.98 2.14 21.09
CA GLY A 27 -15.53 1.97 20.92
C GLY A 27 -14.96 2.44 19.58
N LYS A 28 -15.81 2.58 18.56
CA LYS A 28 -15.41 2.63 17.15
C LYS A 28 -14.73 3.95 16.82
N HIS A 29 -15.29 5.05 17.33
CA HIS A 29 -14.85 6.42 17.03
C HIS A 29 -14.08 7.09 18.15
N PHE A 30 -13.96 6.43 19.31
CA PHE A 30 -13.32 7.03 20.48
C PHE A 30 -11.83 7.36 20.24
N ARG A 31 -11.13 6.53 19.47
CA ARG A 31 -9.74 6.82 19.04
C ARG A 31 -9.66 8.11 18.22
N HIS A 32 -10.62 8.35 17.34
CA HIS A 32 -10.66 9.55 16.51
C HIS A 32 -10.87 10.80 17.36
N ILE A 33 -11.80 10.73 18.33
CA ILE A 33 -12.04 11.80 19.28
C ILE A 33 -10.79 12.13 20.10
N LEU A 34 -10.09 11.11 20.62
CA LEU A 34 -8.86 11.32 21.41
C LEU A 34 -7.75 11.98 20.59
N ASN A 35 -7.57 11.56 19.33
CA ASN A 35 -6.60 12.18 18.45
C ASN A 35 -6.96 13.64 18.20
N CYS A 36 -8.20 13.93 17.79
CA CYS A 36 -8.67 15.32 17.58
C CYS A 36 -8.46 16.21 18.80
N LEU A 37 -8.75 15.70 20.01
CA LEU A 37 -8.55 16.46 21.24
C LEU A 37 -7.07 16.75 21.55
N ARG A 38 -6.16 15.90 21.05
CA ARG A 38 -4.73 16.02 21.27
C ARG A 38 -4.05 16.92 20.23
N ASP A 39 -4.37 16.74 18.95
CA ASP A 39 -3.68 17.39 17.84
C ASP A 39 -4.52 18.45 17.10
N GLY A 40 -5.82 18.54 17.38
CA GLY A 40 -6.74 19.48 16.74
C GLY A 40 -7.10 19.10 15.30
N VAL A 41 -6.69 17.93 14.82
CA VAL A 41 -6.87 17.51 13.43
C VAL A 41 -8.10 16.63 13.30
N VAL A 42 -9.01 17.00 12.39
CA VAL A 42 -10.18 16.17 12.05
C VAL A 42 -9.73 14.96 11.22
N PRO A 43 -10.11 13.73 11.58
CA PRO A 43 -9.69 12.54 10.84
C PRO A 43 -10.29 12.52 9.43
N THR A 44 -9.58 11.89 8.51
CA THR A 44 -10.12 11.56 7.18
C THR A 44 -11.00 10.31 7.29
N LEU A 45 -12.29 10.44 7.00
CA LEU A 45 -13.26 9.35 7.07
C LEU A 45 -14.16 9.35 5.82
N THR A 46 -14.89 8.25 5.62
CA THR A 46 -16.01 8.20 4.65
C THR A 46 -17.17 9.06 5.14
N ASP A 47 -18.12 9.43 4.26
CA ASP A 47 -19.28 10.24 4.66
C ASP A 47 -20.14 9.56 5.75
N ALA A 48 -20.25 8.23 5.69
CA ALA A 48 -20.87 7.45 6.76
C ALA A 48 -20.06 7.54 8.07
N GLY A 49 -18.73 7.47 7.98
CA GLY A 49 -17.83 7.64 9.13
C GLY A 49 -17.90 9.04 9.74
N TYR A 50 -18.01 10.11 8.93
CA TYR A 50 -18.25 11.46 9.42
C TYR A 50 -19.62 11.59 10.09
N SER A 51 -20.67 10.98 9.52
CA SER A 51 -22.00 11.01 10.13
C SER A 51 -22.02 10.29 11.49
N GLU A 52 -21.29 9.18 11.62
CA GLU A 52 -21.10 8.48 12.89
C GLU A 52 -20.26 9.32 13.88
N LEU A 53 -19.11 9.85 13.44
CA LEU A 53 -18.24 10.66 14.28
C LEU A 53 -18.91 11.97 14.74
N THR A 54 -19.74 12.60 13.90
CA THR A 54 -20.52 13.79 14.27
C THR A 54 -21.51 13.47 15.38
N ARG A 55 -22.24 12.35 15.31
CA ARG A 55 -23.15 11.93 16.38
C ARG A 55 -22.42 11.70 17.70
N GLU A 56 -21.24 11.10 17.64
CA GLU A 56 -20.40 10.92 18.83
C GLU A 56 -19.88 12.26 19.35
N ALA A 57 -19.37 13.14 18.48
CA ALA A 57 -18.91 14.47 18.86
C ALA A 57 -20.01 15.32 19.49
N GLU A 58 -21.25 15.25 18.98
CA GLU A 58 -22.43 15.88 19.55
C GLU A 58 -22.79 15.30 20.92
N TYR A 59 -22.77 13.97 21.07
CA TYR A 59 -22.99 13.29 22.34
C TYR A 59 -21.99 13.74 23.41
N TYR A 60 -20.71 13.84 23.04
CA TYR A 60 -19.65 14.34 23.93
C TYR A 60 -19.58 15.87 24.03
N GLN A 61 -20.47 16.60 23.36
CA GLN A 61 -20.55 18.07 23.33
C GLN A 61 -19.23 18.73 22.88
N LEU A 62 -18.55 18.12 21.92
CA LEU A 62 -17.29 18.59 21.34
C LEU A 62 -17.55 19.52 20.15
N LEU A 63 -18.06 20.72 20.43
CA LEU A 63 -18.46 21.69 19.38
C LEU A 63 -17.35 21.99 18.37
N GLY A 64 -16.10 22.15 18.82
CA GLY A 64 -14.97 22.39 17.91
C GLY A 64 -14.71 21.23 16.93
N LEU A 65 -14.99 19.99 17.32
CA LEU A 65 -14.90 18.83 16.43
C LEU A 65 -16.06 18.81 15.44
N VAL A 66 -17.28 19.12 15.90
CA VAL A 66 -18.47 19.25 15.02
C VAL A 66 -18.25 20.34 13.96
N GLU A 67 -17.75 21.52 14.37
CA GLU A 67 -17.39 22.61 13.46
C GLU A 67 -16.27 22.21 12.49
N GLY A 68 -15.25 21.51 12.98
CA GLY A 68 -14.17 20.99 12.14
C GLY A 68 -14.67 20.02 11.07
N ILE A 69 -15.54 19.06 11.45
CA ILE A 69 -16.16 18.11 10.51
C ILE A 69 -17.03 18.87 9.49
N ASN A 70 -17.86 19.80 9.94
CA ASN A 70 -18.71 20.59 9.05
C ASN A 70 -17.89 21.48 8.10
N SER A 71 -16.76 22.04 8.53
CA SER A 71 -15.84 22.78 7.68
C SER A 71 -15.25 21.89 6.58
N VAL A 72 -14.85 20.66 6.91
CA VAL A 72 -14.37 19.67 5.94
C VAL A 72 -15.48 19.30 4.94
N LEU A 73 -16.69 19.03 5.43
CA LEU A 73 -17.84 18.69 4.58
C LEU A 73 -18.30 19.86 3.71
N ASN A 74 -18.19 21.10 4.19
CA ASN A 74 -18.54 22.30 3.43
C ASN A 74 -17.47 22.64 2.38
N LYS A 75 -16.18 22.47 2.69
CA LYS A 75 -15.10 22.57 1.69
C LYS A 75 -15.29 21.55 0.55
N ARG A 76 -15.75 20.33 0.88
CA ARG A 76 -16.15 19.33 -0.13
C ARG A 76 -17.35 19.78 -0.98
N LYS A 77 -18.23 20.64 -0.47
CA LYS A 77 -19.40 21.16 -1.19
C LYS A 77 -19.11 22.43 -2.00
N GLU A 78 -18.19 23.28 -1.54
CA GLU A 78 -17.79 24.55 -2.19
C GLU A 78 -16.69 24.36 -3.25
N GLY A 79 -15.91 23.27 -3.22
CA GLY A 79 -14.94 22.90 -4.25
C GLY A 79 -15.52 22.30 -5.55
N ASN A 80 -16.84 22.40 -5.74
CA ASN A 80 -17.59 21.67 -6.77
C ASN A 80 -17.48 22.17 -8.22
N GLU A 81 -16.49 23.00 -8.56
CA GLU A 81 -16.27 23.41 -9.97
C GLU A 81 -14.92 23.00 -10.59
N LEU A 82 -13.93 22.49 -9.83
CA LEU A 82 -12.66 22.04 -10.45
C LEU A 82 -12.00 20.79 -9.86
N ASP A 83 -12.53 20.15 -8.81
CA ASP A 83 -11.94 18.90 -8.27
C ASP A 83 -13.05 17.98 -7.71
N ALA A 84 -14.00 17.61 -8.56
CA ALA A 84 -14.93 16.54 -8.20
C ALA A 84 -14.14 15.22 -8.13
N GLU A 85 -13.85 14.75 -6.91
CA GLU A 85 -13.42 13.37 -6.65
C GLU A 85 -14.30 12.44 -7.49
N LEU A 86 -13.74 11.85 -8.55
CA LEU A 86 -14.46 10.96 -9.45
C LEU A 86 -15.06 9.82 -8.62
N THR A 87 -16.37 9.84 -8.44
CA THR A 87 -17.07 8.78 -7.72
C THR A 87 -16.85 7.46 -8.47
N ARG A 88 -16.88 6.32 -7.76
CA ARG A 88 -16.81 5.00 -8.38
C ARG A 88 -17.77 4.85 -9.58
N ALA A 89 -18.95 5.46 -9.51
CA ALA A 89 -19.92 5.46 -10.60
C ALA A 89 -19.46 6.29 -11.82
N GLU A 90 -18.80 7.43 -11.60
CA GLU A 90 -18.22 8.25 -12.65
C GLU A 90 -16.99 7.60 -13.28
N ILE A 91 -16.17 6.90 -12.48
CA ILE A 91 -15.05 6.08 -12.98
C ILE A 91 -15.58 4.96 -13.87
N ILE A 92 -16.62 4.24 -13.43
CA ILE A 92 -17.26 3.19 -14.24
C ILE A 92 -17.79 3.78 -15.54
N LYS A 93 -18.43 4.95 -15.51
CA LYS A 93 -18.87 5.64 -16.74
C LYS A 93 -17.69 5.99 -17.63
N CYS A 94 -16.62 6.58 -17.10
CA CYS A 94 -15.44 6.93 -17.87
C CYS A 94 -14.82 5.71 -18.55
N ILE A 95 -14.71 4.58 -17.85
CA ILE A 95 -14.21 3.33 -18.43
C ILE A 95 -15.17 2.78 -19.49
N GLN A 96 -16.49 2.77 -19.23
CA GLN A 96 -17.50 2.31 -20.19
C GLN A 96 -17.51 3.13 -21.49
N TYR A 97 -17.24 4.43 -21.39
CA TYR A 97 -17.15 5.33 -22.54
C TYR A 97 -15.73 5.46 -23.08
N ASN A 98 -14.80 4.62 -22.63
CA ASN A 98 -13.40 4.60 -23.08
C ASN A 98 -12.72 5.98 -22.98
N LYS A 99 -13.10 6.76 -21.95
CA LYS A 99 -12.52 8.05 -21.67
C LYS A 99 -11.11 7.89 -21.13
N ASP A 100 -10.25 8.80 -21.53
CA ASP A 100 -8.91 8.92 -21.00
C ASP A 100 -8.96 9.23 -19.50
N LEU A 101 -8.29 8.40 -18.69
CA LEU A 101 -8.13 8.56 -17.25
C LEU A 101 -6.70 8.97 -16.89
N SER A 102 -5.93 9.45 -17.88
CA SER A 102 -4.61 9.97 -17.63
C SER A 102 -4.65 11.17 -16.67
N TYR A 103 -3.64 11.27 -15.82
CA TYR A 103 -3.48 12.32 -14.80
C TYR A 103 -4.57 12.40 -13.72
N VAL A 104 -5.54 11.49 -13.74
CA VAL A 104 -6.61 11.47 -12.73
C VAL A 104 -6.05 11.10 -11.37
N ASP A 105 -6.48 11.82 -10.33
CA ASP A 105 -6.16 11.50 -8.95
C ASP A 105 -7.23 10.59 -8.33
N PHE A 106 -6.87 9.34 -8.09
CA PHE A 106 -7.66 8.34 -7.37
C PHE A 106 -7.14 8.10 -5.95
N SER A 107 -6.28 8.98 -5.44
CA SER A 107 -5.67 8.79 -4.12
C SER A 107 -6.76 8.70 -3.05
N TYR A 108 -6.58 7.78 -2.10
CA TYR A 108 -7.53 7.49 -1.01
C TYR A 108 -8.91 6.97 -1.46
N ALA A 109 -9.15 6.77 -2.76
CA ALA A 109 -10.42 6.30 -3.26
C ALA A 109 -10.68 4.83 -2.92
N SER A 110 -11.96 4.46 -2.73
CA SER A 110 -12.37 3.06 -2.61
C SER A 110 -12.79 2.52 -3.97
N LEU A 111 -11.86 1.81 -4.61
CA LEU A 111 -11.96 1.26 -5.95
C LEU A 111 -11.87 -0.26 -5.96
N GLN A 112 -12.37 -0.94 -4.93
CA GLN A 112 -12.33 -2.40 -4.85
C GLN A 112 -13.10 -3.07 -5.99
N ASN A 113 -12.59 -4.13 -6.61
CA ASN A 113 -13.30 -4.87 -7.68
C ASN A 113 -13.75 -3.96 -8.85
N VAL A 114 -12.96 -2.95 -9.20
CA VAL A 114 -13.20 -2.10 -10.38
C VAL A 114 -12.46 -2.68 -11.59
N LEU A 115 -13.10 -2.61 -12.76
CA LEU A 115 -12.54 -3.08 -14.02
C LEU A 115 -11.88 -1.91 -14.76
N PHE A 116 -10.56 -1.79 -14.71
CA PHE A 116 -9.73 -0.83 -15.46
C PHE A 116 -9.10 -1.45 -16.72
N SER A 117 -9.64 -2.56 -17.22
CA SER A 117 -9.04 -3.26 -18.35
C SER A 117 -8.98 -2.35 -19.58
N HIS A 118 -7.81 -2.28 -20.22
CA HIS A 118 -7.51 -1.40 -21.36
C HIS A 118 -7.62 0.12 -21.10
N ALA A 119 -7.82 0.55 -19.84
CA ALA A 119 -7.91 1.96 -19.51
C ALA A 119 -6.58 2.67 -19.72
N ASN A 120 -6.62 3.90 -20.23
CA ASN A 120 -5.46 4.78 -20.20
C ASN A 120 -5.35 5.44 -18.83
N LEU A 121 -4.44 4.97 -17.98
CA LEU A 121 -4.22 5.48 -16.63
C LEU A 121 -2.88 6.22 -16.51
N HIS A 122 -2.28 6.63 -17.64
CA HIS A 122 -0.98 7.29 -17.65
C HIS A 122 -0.91 8.46 -16.66
N CYS A 123 0.12 8.52 -15.82
CA CYS A 123 0.28 9.55 -14.78
C CYS A 123 -0.87 9.64 -13.77
N ALA A 124 -1.79 8.67 -13.71
CA ALA A 124 -2.83 8.66 -12.70
C ALA A 124 -2.24 8.35 -11.32
N LYS A 125 -2.80 8.99 -10.29
CA LYS A 125 -2.38 8.78 -8.90
C LYS A 125 -3.33 7.82 -8.22
N PHE A 126 -2.76 6.91 -7.46
CA PHE A 126 -3.44 5.85 -6.72
C PHE A 126 -2.86 5.76 -5.30
N GLN A 127 -2.39 6.90 -4.75
CA GLN A 127 -1.77 6.90 -3.44
C GLN A 127 -2.79 6.47 -2.38
N ASP A 128 -2.42 5.50 -1.55
CA ASP A 128 -3.27 4.98 -0.46
C ASP A 128 -4.68 4.55 -0.94
N VAL A 129 -4.84 4.22 -2.22
CA VAL A 129 -6.11 3.75 -2.80
C VAL A 129 -6.44 2.36 -2.24
N ASP A 130 -7.73 2.10 -2.06
CA ASP A 130 -8.23 0.75 -1.82
C ASP A 130 -8.75 0.12 -3.12
N ALA A 131 -7.87 -0.57 -3.83
CA ALA A 131 -8.14 -1.22 -5.11
C ALA A 131 -8.09 -2.76 -5.02
N GLU A 132 -8.45 -3.32 -3.86
CA GLU A 132 -8.51 -4.77 -3.65
C GLU A 132 -9.38 -5.46 -4.72
N GLY A 133 -8.85 -6.52 -5.32
CA GLY A 133 -9.55 -7.31 -6.34
C GLY A 133 -9.78 -6.60 -7.68
N SER A 134 -9.24 -5.41 -7.89
CA SER A 134 -9.43 -4.66 -9.15
C SER A 134 -8.62 -5.22 -10.31
N ILE A 135 -9.11 -4.99 -11.53
CA ILE A 135 -8.59 -5.60 -12.75
C ILE A 135 -8.03 -4.53 -13.68
N PHE A 136 -6.72 -4.49 -13.84
CA PHE A 136 -5.93 -3.58 -14.67
C PHE A 136 -5.37 -4.28 -15.93
N HIS A 137 -6.06 -5.28 -16.47
CA HIS A 137 -5.56 -6.04 -17.62
C HIS A 137 -5.27 -5.13 -18.80
N ASN A 138 -4.05 -5.20 -19.35
CA ASN A 138 -3.61 -4.38 -20.48
C ASN A 138 -3.84 -2.87 -20.28
N ALA A 139 -3.91 -2.39 -19.03
CA ALA A 139 -4.05 -0.98 -18.74
C ALA A 139 -2.70 -0.26 -18.92
N ASN A 140 -2.75 0.99 -19.36
CA ASN A 140 -1.56 1.84 -19.45
C ASN A 140 -1.24 2.40 -18.06
N LEU A 141 -0.31 1.78 -17.34
CA LEU A 141 0.09 2.17 -15.98
C LEU A 141 1.37 3.02 -15.94
N ARG A 142 1.75 3.60 -17.08
CA ARG A 142 2.97 4.40 -17.24
C ARG A 142 2.93 5.60 -16.30
N GLU A 143 3.97 5.75 -15.48
CA GLU A 143 4.13 6.84 -14.51
C GLU A 143 3.00 6.91 -13.45
N CYS A 144 2.29 5.82 -13.18
CA CYS A 144 1.32 5.79 -12.08
C CYS A 144 2.00 5.77 -10.70
N GLU A 145 1.29 6.31 -9.71
CA GLU A 145 1.72 6.33 -8.30
C GLU A 145 0.79 5.46 -7.43
N PHE A 146 1.17 4.22 -7.14
CA PHE A 146 0.47 3.29 -6.23
C PHE A 146 1.08 3.25 -4.82
N THR A 147 1.71 4.35 -4.39
CA THR A 147 2.35 4.43 -3.06
C THR A 147 1.33 4.12 -1.97
N GLY A 148 1.61 3.13 -1.11
CA GLY A 148 0.71 2.74 -0.01
C GLY A 148 -0.60 2.05 -0.43
N ALA A 149 -0.83 1.82 -1.73
CA ALA A 149 -2.08 1.26 -2.24
C ALA A 149 -2.37 -0.16 -1.71
N ASN A 150 -3.65 -0.44 -1.43
CA ASN A 150 -4.14 -1.81 -1.26
C ASN A 150 -4.50 -2.40 -2.63
N LEU A 151 -3.64 -3.27 -3.16
CA LEU A 151 -3.79 -4.02 -4.41
C LEU A 151 -3.89 -5.52 -4.15
N ARG A 152 -4.36 -5.92 -2.96
CA ARG A 152 -4.51 -7.32 -2.60
C ARG A 152 -5.40 -8.03 -3.62
N GLY A 153 -4.93 -9.15 -4.16
CA GLY A 153 -5.65 -9.92 -5.18
C GLY A 153 -5.95 -9.16 -6.48
N ALA A 154 -5.43 -7.95 -6.68
CA ALA A 154 -5.61 -7.20 -7.91
C ALA A 154 -4.92 -7.91 -9.08
N SER A 155 -5.43 -7.70 -10.28
CA SER A 155 -4.90 -8.33 -11.48
C SER A 155 -4.36 -7.29 -12.46
N LEU A 156 -3.04 -7.26 -12.61
CA LEU A 156 -2.28 -6.35 -13.47
C LEU A 156 -1.68 -7.10 -14.68
N VAL A 157 -2.32 -8.19 -15.11
CA VAL A 157 -1.84 -9.03 -16.22
C VAL A 157 -1.68 -8.20 -17.49
N GLY A 158 -0.49 -8.25 -18.09
CA GLY A 158 -0.19 -7.54 -19.32
C GLY A 158 -0.20 -6.01 -19.20
N ALA A 159 -0.15 -5.45 -17.98
CA ALA A 159 0.02 -4.01 -17.81
C ALA A 159 1.35 -3.52 -18.43
N GLU A 160 1.33 -2.32 -19.01
CA GLU A 160 2.47 -1.71 -19.71
C GLU A 160 2.99 -0.46 -18.97
N PRO A 161 4.16 -0.49 -18.33
CA PRO A 161 4.94 0.66 -17.90
C PRO A 161 5.99 1.04 -18.96
N SER A 162 6.59 2.22 -18.81
CA SER A 162 7.36 2.94 -19.83
C SER A 162 8.80 3.19 -19.41
N GLU A 163 9.64 3.45 -20.42
CA GLU A 163 11.07 3.73 -20.35
C GLU A 163 11.44 5.06 -19.67
N CYS A 164 10.51 6.03 -19.54
CA CYS A 164 10.85 7.39 -19.09
C CYS A 164 10.76 7.61 -17.58
N LYS A 165 9.72 7.10 -16.90
CA LYS A 165 9.63 7.09 -15.43
C LYS A 165 8.98 5.80 -14.91
N PRO A 166 9.52 5.24 -13.82
CA PRO A 166 9.01 4.00 -13.27
C PRO A 166 7.67 4.20 -12.55
N THR A 167 6.77 3.25 -12.72
CA THR A 167 5.58 3.13 -11.88
C THR A 167 6.01 2.85 -10.43
N SER A 168 5.44 3.60 -9.48
CA SER A 168 5.74 3.43 -8.06
C SER A 168 4.71 2.53 -7.38
N PHE A 169 5.17 1.46 -6.76
CA PHE A 169 4.44 0.59 -5.83
C PHE A 169 5.06 0.65 -4.43
N TYR A 170 5.74 1.75 -4.08
CA TYR A 170 6.40 1.92 -2.80
C TYR A 170 5.44 1.63 -1.63
N GLY A 171 5.80 0.67 -0.77
CA GLY A 171 4.97 0.27 0.37
C GLY A 171 3.60 -0.32 0.03
N ALA A 172 3.30 -0.61 -1.24
CA ALA A 172 1.99 -1.12 -1.65
C ALA A 172 1.76 -2.56 -1.16
N ASN A 173 0.50 -2.90 -0.89
CA ASN A 173 0.09 -4.26 -0.56
C ASN A 173 -0.40 -5.00 -1.81
N LEU A 174 0.46 -5.84 -2.39
CA LEU A 174 0.21 -6.68 -3.56
C LEU A 174 0.06 -8.16 -3.20
N ARG A 175 -0.34 -8.47 -1.96
CA ARG A 175 -0.52 -9.86 -1.51
C ARG A 175 -1.47 -10.60 -2.44
N SER A 176 -1.05 -11.78 -2.91
CA SER A 176 -1.81 -12.62 -3.84
C SER A 176 -2.20 -11.94 -5.16
N ALA A 177 -1.55 -10.83 -5.54
CA ALA A 177 -1.82 -10.14 -6.80
C ALA A 177 -1.41 -10.99 -8.02
N HIS A 178 -2.10 -10.78 -9.14
CA HIS A 178 -1.87 -11.45 -10.42
C HIS A 178 -1.11 -10.51 -11.36
N LEU A 179 0.19 -10.72 -11.51
CA LEU A 179 1.14 -9.90 -12.27
C LEU A 179 1.74 -10.68 -13.46
N GLN A 180 1.08 -11.76 -13.90
CA GLN A 180 1.60 -12.60 -14.97
C GLN A 180 1.81 -11.77 -16.24
N THR A 181 2.95 -11.98 -16.90
CA THR A 181 3.33 -11.30 -18.15
C THR A 181 3.25 -9.77 -18.10
N ALA A 182 3.15 -9.16 -16.91
CA ALA A 182 3.19 -7.72 -16.77
C ALA A 182 4.59 -7.24 -17.14
N ASP A 183 4.66 -6.18 -17.94
CA ASP A 183 5.90 -5.42 -18.00
C ASP A 183 5.94 -4.57 -16.73
N LEU A 184 7.03 -4.60 -15.99
CA LEU A 184 7.25 -3.89 -14.72
C LEU A 184 8.70 -3.38 -14.69
N THR A 185 9.26 -3.16 -15.88
CA THR A 185 10.61 -2.63 -16.09
C THR A 185 10.74 -1.28 -15.39
N ASN A 186 11.85 -1.09 -14.66
CA ASN A 186 12.19 0.05 -13.82
C ASN A 186 11.29 0.27 -12.58
N ALA A 187 10.19 -0.48 -12.39
CA ALA A 187 9.20 -0.20 -11.35
C ALA A 187 9.79 -0.20 -9.92
N ASN A 188 9.25 0.66 -9.06
CA ASN A 188 9.67 0.77 -7.66
C ASN A 188 8.76 -0.04 -6.73
N PHE A 189 9.24 -1.16 -6.20
CA PHE A 189 8.59 -2.00 -5.21
C PHE A 189 9.22 -1.90 -3.82
N GLU A 190 10.00 -0.85 -3.52
CA GLU A 190 10.64 -0.71 -2.21
C GLU A 190 9.59 -0.76 -1.08
N GLY A 191 9.80 -1.67 -0.12
CA GLY A 191 8.89 -1.93 0.99
C GLY A 191 7.55 -2.58 0.65
N ALA A 192 7.30 -2.97 -0.62
CA ALA A 192 6.03 -3.56 -1.03
C ALA A 192 5.81 -4.98 -0.50
N ASN A 193 4.56 -5.37 -0.25
CA ASN A 193 4.21 -6.73 0.13
C ASN A 193 3.69 -7.54 -1.07
N LEU A 194 4.51 -8.43 -1.61
CA LEU A 194 4.21 -9.31 -2.74
C LEU A 194 3.96 -10.77 -2.30
N GLU A 195 3.61 -11.01 -1.03
CA GLU A 195 3.44 -12.38 -0.53
C GLU A 195 2.39 -13.15 -1.34
N GLY A 196 2.77 -14.31 -1.90
CA GLY A 196 1.90 -15.15 -2.71
C GLY A 196 1.52 -14.57 -4.07
N ALA A 197 2.12 -13.45 -4.50
CA ALA A 197 1.84 -12.86 -5.81
C ALA A 197 2.29 -13.78 -6.96
N ASN A 198 1.55 -13.77 -8.07
CA ASN A 198 1.88 -14.52 -9.26
C ASN A 198 2.57 -13.63 -10.29
N LEU A 199 3.89 -13.74 -10.40
CA LEU A 199 4.74 -12.96 -11.29
C LEU A 199 5.15 -13.75 -12.53
N LYS A 200 4.55 -14.91 -12.83
CA LYS A 200 4.99 -15.77 -13.94
C LYS A 200 5.14 -15.00 -15.25
N GLY A 201 6.35 -14.99 -15.82
CA GLY A 201 6.64 -14.31 -17.08
C GLY A 201 6.71 -12.77 -17.00
N ALA A 202 6.63 -12.16 -15.82
CA ALA A 202 6.74 -10.71 -15.66
C ALA A 202 8.15 -10.22 -16.00
N LYS A 203 8.25 -9.01 -16.53
CA LYS A 203 9.54 -8.34 -16.77
C LYS A 203 9.80 -7.34 -15.64
N LEU A 204 10.85 -7.53 -14.87
CA LEU A 204 11.22 -6.66 -13.75
C LEU A 204 12.59 -5.99 -14.00
N ASN A 205 13.06 -5.86 -15.24
CA ASN A 205 14.40 -5.30 -15.50
C ASN A 205 14.60 -3.96 -14.78
N ASN A 206 15.70 -3.79 -14.05
CA ASN A 206 16.02 -2.61 -13.23
C ASN A 206 14.96 -2.23 -12.15
N ALA A 207 14.02 -3.12 -11.79
CA ALA A 207 13.06 -2.83 -10.73
C ALA A 207 13.73 -2.74 -9.35
N ASN A 208 13.30 -1.78 -8.52
CA ASN A 208 13.74 -1.63 -7.13
C ASN A 208 12.89 -2.54 -6.23
N LEU A 209 13.47 -3.61 -5.68
CA LEU A 209 12.80 -4.58 -4.79
C LEU A 209 13.28 -4.48 -3.32
N LYS A 210 13.91 -3.38 -2.94
CA LYS A 210 14.52 -3.20 -1.62
C LYS A 210 13.48 -3.37 -0.51
N GLY A 211 13.69 -4.33 0.38
CA GLY A 211 12.76 -4.58 1.48
C GLY A 211 11.37 -5.10 1.06
N ALA A 212 11.19 -5.50 -0.20
CA ALA A 212 9.93 -6.11 -0.64
C ALA A 212 9.76 -7.52 -0.06
N ASN A 213 8.54 -7.88 0.35
CA ASN A 213 8.23 -9.23 0.81
C ASN A 213 7.81 -10.12 -0.36
N LEU A 214 8.67 -11.03 -0.80
CA LEU A 214 8.40 -11.97 -1.90
C LEU A 214 8.05 -13.39 -1.42
N GLN A 215 7.71 -13.58 -0.15
CA GLN A 215 7.39 -14.91 0.39
C GLN A 215 6.28 -15.59 -0.43
N ARG A 216 6.53 -16.84 -0.86
CA ARG A 216 5.57 -17.64 -1.64
C ARG A 216 5.20 -17.04 -3.01
N ALA A 217 5.90 -16.01 -3.49
CA ALA A 217 5.66 -15.47 -4.83
C ALA A 217 6.05 -16.49 -5.92
N TYR A 218 5.30 -16.52 -7.02
CA TYR A 218 5.55 -17.39 -8.16
C TYR A 218 6.42 -16.66 -9.20
N LEU A 219 7.72 -16.92 -9.21
CA LEU A 219 8.72 -16.20 -10.04
C LEU A 219 9.17 -16.97 -11.31
N ARG A 220 8.37 -17.93 -11.80
CA ARG A 220 8.77 -18.74 -12.96
C ARG A 220 8.85 -17.88 -14.24
N HIS A 221 9.96 -17.96 -14.97
CA HIS A 221 10.22 -17.19 -16.20
C HIS A 221 10.20 -15.66 -16.01
N VAL A 222 10.46 -15.16 -14.80
CA VAL A 222 10.59 -13.71 -14.57
C VAL A 222 11.94 -13.23 -15.09
N ASN A 223 11.95 -12.08 -15.77
CA ASN A 223 13.20 -11.40 -16.12
C ASN A 223 13.58 -10.40 -15.02
N LEU A 224 14.76 -10.59 -14.41
CA LEU A 224 15.26 -9.84 -13.24
C LEU A 224 16.59 -9.13 -13.54
N GLN A 225 16.93 -8.87 -14.80
CA GLN A 225 18.18 -8.19 -15.11
C GLN A 225 18.29 -6.86 -14.34
N ASN A 226 19.42 -6.65 -13.68
CA ASN A 226 19.72 -5.44 -12.90
C ASN A 226 18.75 -5.10 -11.74
N THR A 227 17.85 -6.00 -11.32
CA THR A 227 17.06 -5.78 -10.09
C THR A 227 17.89 -5.87 -8.82
N MET A 228 19.08 -6.49 -8.91
CA MET A 228 19.85 -6.93 -7.75
C MET A 228 20.63 -5.84 -7.02
N GLN A 229 20.90 -4.69 -7.66
CA GLN A 229 21.55 -3.55 -6.98
C GLN A 229 20.70 -2.97 -5.84
N SER A 230 19.40 -3.30 -5.81
CA SER A 230 18.44 -2.83 -4.83
C SER A 230 18.16 -3.85 -3.69
N LEU A 231 18.58 -5.11 -3.84
CA LEU A 231 18.24 -6.21 -2.91
C LEU A 231 19.05 -6.23 -1.61
N THR A 232 19.59 -5.10 -1.12
CA THR A 232 20.58 -5.00 -0.03
C THR A 232 20.05 -5.36 1.39
N VAL A 233 19.13 -6.32 1.53
CA VAL A 233 18.67 -6.85 2.82
C VAL A 233 18.85 -8.39 2.84
N PRO A 234 19.50 -8.97 3.87
CA PRO A 234 19.78 -10.41 3.96
C PRO A 234 18.54 -11.32 3.82
N ILE A 235 17.39 -10.83 4.29
CA ILE A 235 16.10 -11.53 4.23
C ILE A 235 15.65 -11.76 2.78
N CYS A 236 15.94 -10.82 1.87
CA CYS A 236 15.61 -10.98 0.45
C CYS A 236 16.47 -12.05 -0.20
N LEU A 237 17.78 -12.12 0.12
CA LEU A 237 18.69 -13.12 -0.44
C LEU A 237 18.34 -14.54 -0.01
N GLU A 238 18.05 -14.78 1.27
CA GLU A 238 17.61 -16.11 1.72
C GLU A 238 16.28 -16.55 1.09
N GLN A 239 15.33 -15.62 0.94
CA GLN A 239 14.05 -15.87 0.28
C GLN A 239 14.23 -16.13 -1.22
N PHE A 240 15.14 -15.41 -1.86
CA PHE A 240 15.53 -15.61 -3.26
C PHE A 240 16.15 -16.99 -3.44
N ASP A 241 17.12 -17.37 -2.60
CA ASP A 241 17.82 -18.66 -2.66
C ASP A 241 16.87 -19.85 -2.51
N ARG A 242 15.92 -19.79 -1.57
CA ARG A 242 14.90 -20.84 -1.40
C ARG A 242 14.00 -20.97 -2.63
N THR A 243 13.77 -19.87 -3.34
CA THR A 243 12.92 -19.81 -4.53
C THR A 243 13.70 -20.26 -5.78
N LEU A 244 14.97 -19.86 -5.91
CA LEU A 244 15.89 -20.27 -6.98
C LEU A 244 16.18 -21.77 -6.95
N LYS A 245 16.44 -22.34 -5.77
CA LYS A 245 16.63 -23.81 -5.59
C LYS A 245 15.43 -24.63 -6.04
N ARG A 246 14.22 -24.06 -5.98
CA ARG A 246 12.97 -24.73 -6.40
C ARG A 246 12.67 -24.61 -7.89
N LEU A 247 13.25 -23.63 -8.59
CA LEU A 247 12.86 -23.28 -9.95
C LEU A 247 13.70 -23.94 -11.05
N ASN A 248 14.73 -24.72 -10.71
CA ASN A 248 15.60 -25.44 -11.67
C ASN A 248 16.06 -24.55 -12.84
N VAL A 249 16.37 -23.28 -12.53
CA VAL A 249 16.80 -22.28 -13.51
C VAL A 249 18.18 -22.69 -14.03
N GLN A 250 18.41 -22.54 -15.34
CA GLN A 250 19.70 -22.88 -15.94
C GLN A 250 20.83 -22.15 -15.20
N LYS A 251 21.71 -22.95 -14.59
CA LYS A 251 22.79 -22.59 -13.68
C LYS A 251 23.76 -21.50 -14.20
N VAL A 252 23.74 -21.22 -15.50
CA VAL A 252 24.81 -20.53 -16.22
C VAL A 252 24.67 -19.00 -16.23
N GLU A 253 23.45 -18.45 -16.12
CA GLU A 253 23.24 -16.98 -16.15
C GLU A 253 23.37 -16.32 -14.77
N TRP A 254 23.39 -17.11 -13.69
CA TRP A 254 23.26 -16.60 -12.32
C TRP A 254 24.50 -16.76 -11.46
N GLU A 255 25.45 -17.63 -11.81
CA GLU A 255 26.66 -17.85 -10.98
C GLU A 255 27.57 -16.63 -10.91
N HIS A 256 27.69 -15.83 -11.98
CA HIS A 256 28.49 -14.60 -11.94
C HIS A 256 27.88 -13.52 -11.02
N CYS A 257 26.55 -13.40 -11.00
CA CYS A 257 25.85 -12.46 -10.13
C CYS A 257 25.81 -12.96 -8.67
N TYR A 258 25.65 -14.26 -8.46
CA TYR A 258 25.67 -14.89 -7.13
C TYR A 258 27.06 -14.83 -6.48
N GLU A 259 28.14 -15.12 -7.22
CA GLU A 259 29.51 -15.03 -6.70
C GLU A 259 29.95 -13.59 -6.43
N ALA A 260 29.46 -12.60 -7.19
CA ALA A 260 29.67 -11.19 -6.88
C ALA A 260 29.01 -10.78 -5.54
N MET A 261 27.76 -11.22 -5.29
CA MET A 261 27.08 -11.01 -4.00
C MET A 261 27.75 -11.74 -2.85
N ARG A 262 28.21 -12.98 -3.06
CA ARG A 262 28.92 -13.75 -2.04
C ARG A 262 30.21 -13.06 -1.62
N ARG A 263 30.94 -12.45 -2.56
CA ARG A 263 32.16 -11.68 -2.27
C ARG A 263 31.87 -10.40 -1.49
N GLU A 264 30.89 -9.60 -1.89
CA GLU A 264 30.49 -8.40 -1.13
C GLU A 264 29.96 -8.74 0.27
N PHE A 265 29.28 -9.88 0.43
CA PHE A 265 28.81 -10.37 1.74
C PHE A 265 29.97 -10.84 2.63
N VAL A 266 30.98 -11.50 2.06
CA VAL A 266 32.20 -11.88 2.78
C VAL A 266 33.00 -10.64 3.18
N ASP A 267 33.07 -9.62 2.32
CA ASP A 267 33.81 -8.37 2.60
C ASP A 267 33.11 -7.49 3.66
N LEU A 268 31.77 -7.54 3.76
CA LEU A 268 31.01 -6.81 4.80
C LEU A 268 31.08 -7.47 6.19
N PHE A 269 31.31 -8.78 6.27
CA PHE A 269 31.40 -9.53 7.55
C PHE A 269 32.82 -9.93 7.96
N SER A 270 33.84 -9.77 7.10
CA SER A 270 35.24 -9.99 7.49
C SER A 270 35.87 -8.80 8.25
N GLY A 271 35.11 -7.71 8.44
CA GLY A 271 35.49 -6.57 9.28
C GLY A 271 35.19 -6.71 10.78
N GLU A 272 34.44 -7.72 11.23
CA GLU A 272 34.14 -7.95 12.65
C GLU A 272 34.44 -9.40 13.08
N ASN A 273 35.67 -9.58 13.56
CA ASN A 273 36.13 -10.53 14.58
C ASN A 273 35.24 -11.74 14.95
N SER A 274 35.76 -12.92 14.60
CA SER A 274 35.94 -14.08 15.48
C SER A 274 34.76 -14.49 16.37
N ILE A 275 33.81 -15.27 15.83
CA ILE A 275 33.05 -16.23 16.65
C ILE A 275 32.87 -17.55 15.87
N ASN A 276 33.59 -18.56 16.37
CA ASN A 276 33.53 -20.01 16.16
C ASN A 276 32.69 -20.60 15.02
N GLU A 277 33.42 -21.30 14.14
CA GLU A 277 32.98 -22.46 13.40
C GLU A 277 32.34 -23.49 14.32
N ASP A 278 31.03 -23.71 14.20
CA ASP A 278 30.41 -25.02 14.40
C ASP A 278 28.96 -25.00 13.94
N CYS A 279 28.74 -25.36 12.67
CA CYS A 279 27.50 -26.01 12.22
C CYS A 279 27.80 -26.77 10.93
N ARG A 280 28.33 -27.98 11.12
CA ARG A 280 28.45 -29.00 10.08
C ARG A 280 27.06 -29.45 9.62
N TYR A 281 26.95 -29.57 8.31
CA TYR A 281 26.08 -30.49 7.55
C TYR A 281 25.20 -31.46 8.35
N ASN A 282 23.89 -31.38 8.11
CA ASN A 282 23.02 -32.51 7.75
C ASN A 282 21.77 -32.00 7.02
#